data_AF-A0A1E3IIK3-F1
#
_entry.id   AF-A0A1E3IIK3-F1
#
_cell.length_a   1.000
_cell.length_b   1.000
_cell.length_c   1.000
_cell.angle_alpha   90.00
_cell.angle_beta   90.00
_cell.angle_gamma   90.00
#
_symmetry.space_group_name_H-M   'P 1'
#
loop_
_entity.id
_entity.type
_entity.pdbx_description
1 polymer ?
#
loop_
_entity_poly.entity_id
_entity_poly.type
_entity_poly.pdbx_seq_one_letter_code
_entity_poly.pdbx_strand_id
1 'polypeptide(L)'
;MLDTCTDCEKPPQPAPAPAPAPAPTPASSGNTAEEPFIAPDLNQVKPSVVIEFCDRCRWAPRATWIQTELFLTFPTPLLRTITLMPGNTPETGGRFRVWVDNGDGKGDQLAWDRKTEGGFPELKVLKQRIRNIIQPDLGLGHSDVHGKQETK
;
A
#
# COMPACT_ATOMS: atom_id res chain seq x y z
N MET A 1 -22.03 61.82 -3.67
CA MET A 1 -20.95 61.80 -4.66
C MET A 1 -20.12 60.58 -4.37
N LEU A 2 -20.44 59.46 -5.03
CA LEU A 2 -19.61 58.25 -5.02
C LEU A 2 -18.70 58.34 -6.23
N ASP A 3 -17.39 58.13 -6.04
CA ASP A 3 -16.36 57.79 -7.03
C ASP A 3 -15.01 58.10 -6.33
N THR A 4 -13.96 57.31 -6.32
CA THR A 4 -13.64 55.96 -6.80
C THR A 4 -12.36 55.58 -6.07
N CYS A 5 -12.25 54.34 -5.60
CA CYS A 5 -10.99 53.78 -5.11
C CYS A 5 -10.27 53.18 -6.33
N THR A 6 -9.24 53.84 -6.86
CA THR A 6 -8.43 53.27 -7.95
C THR A 6 -6.97 53.66 -7.83
N ASP A 7 -6.26 52.98 -6.94
CA ASP A 7 -4.82 52.78 -7.08
C ASP A 7 -4.51 51.31 -6.76
N CYS A 8 -4.76 50.46 -7.76
CA CYS A 8 -4.30 49.08 -7.80
C CYS A 8 -3.35 48.98 -8.99
N GLU A 9 -2.10 49.38 -8.78
CA GLU A 9 -1.06 49.16 -9.77
C GLU A 9 -0.86 47.64 -9.97
N LYS A 10 -1.16 47.18 -11.18
CA LYS A 10 -1.15 45.77 -11.57
C LYS A 10 0.29 45.25 -11.52
N PRO A 11 0.59 44.15 -10.79
CA PRO A 11 1.93 43.58 -10.78
C PRO A 11 2.35 43.14 -12.20
N PRO A 12 3.64 43.27 -12.55
CA PRO A 12 4.13 42.95 -13.89
C PRO A 12 3.85 41.48 -14.22
N GLN A 13 3.34 41.25 -15.43
CA GLN A 13 3.07 39.89 -15.90
C GLN A 13 4.39 39.10 -16.03
N PRO A 14 4.42 37.82 -15.62
CA PRO A 14 5.59 36.98 -15.85
C PRO A 14 5.81 36.78 -17.35
N ALA A 15 7.08 36.84 -17.76
CA ALA A 15 7.48 36.60 -19.14
C ALA A 15 7.00 35.22 -19.64
N PRO A 16 6.70 35.06 -20.94
CA PRO A 16 6.31 33.78 -21.50
C PRO A 16 7.43 32.76 -21.30
N ALA A 17 7.06 31.55 -20.86
CA ALA A 17 7.99 30.44 -20.69
C ALA A 17 8.69 30.11 -22.03
N PRO A 18 10.00 29.79 -22.03
CA PRO A 18 10.69 29.36 -23.23
C PRO A 18 10.05 28.07 -23.77
N ALA A 19 9.98 27.96 -25.10
CA ALA A 19 9.46 26.79 -25.79
C ALA A 19 10.18 25.51 -25.33
N PRO A 20 9.49 24.36 -25.24
CA PRO A 20 10.13 23.11 -24.86
C PRO A 20 11.25 22.77 -25.85
N ALA A 21 12.44 22.46 -25.33
CA ALA A 21 13.55 21.97 -26.13
C ALA A 21 13.11 20.72 -26.91
N PRO A 22 13.57 20.53 -28.16
CA PRO A 22 13.25 19.32 -28.91
C PRO A 22 13.74 18.10 -28.14
N ALA A 23 12.88 17.08 -28.04
CA ALA A 23 13.19 15.81 -27.41
C ALA A 23 14.49 15.24 -28.01
N PRO A 24 15.37 14.62 -27.19
CA PRO A 24 16.57 14.00 -27.70
C PRO A 24 16.18 12.90 -28.69
N THR A 25 16.66 13.01 -29.94
CA THR A 25 16.58 11.96 -30.94
C THR A 25 17.26 10.71 -30.39
N PRO A 26 16.64 9.51 -30.42
CA PRO A 26 17.30 8.32 -29.94
C PRO A 26 18.50 8.01 -30.85
N ALA A 27 19.69 8.08 -30.27
CA ALA A 27 20.92 7.64 -30.92
C ALA A 27 20.83 6.13 -31.14
N SER A 28 20.82 5.71 -32.41
CA SER A 28 20.93 4.30 -32.80
C SER A 28 22.37 3.84 -32.55
N SER A 29 22.56 2.88 -31.65
CA SER A 29 23.83 2.16 -31.48
C SER A 29 23.62 0.81 -30.80
N GLY A 30 23.91 -0.26 -31.55
CA GLY A 30 24.38 -1.54 -30.99
C GLY A 30 23.39 -2.69 -31.03
N ASN A 31 23.58 -3.62 -31.98
CA ASN A 31 23.03 -4.97 -31.92
C ASN A 31 23.59 -5.70 -30.69
N THR A 32 22.84 -5.68 -29.59
CA THR A 32 22.86 -6.75 -28.58
C THR A 32 21.53 -7.47 -28.75
N ALA A 33 21.51 -8.80 -28.80
CA ALA A 33 20.25 -9.53 -28.86
C ALA A 33 19.43 -9.16 -27.62
N GLU A 34 18.46 -8.26 -27.81
CA GLU A 34 17.64 -7.68 -26.77
C GLU A 34 16.64 -8.76 -26.36
N GLU A 35 16.84 -9.35 -25.17
CA GLU A 35 15.79 -10.21 -24.60
C GLU A 35 14.52 -9.38 -24.52
N PRO A 36 13.38 -9.88 -25.04
CA PRO A 36 12.16 -9.09 -25.06
C PRO A 36 11.75 -8.77 -23.62
N PHE A 37 11.58 -7.48 -23.32
CA PHE A 37 11.02 -7.06 -22.05
C PHE A 37 9.58 -7.59 -21.91
N ILE A 38 9.36 -8.50 -20.97
CA ILE A 38 8.03 -9.01 -20.62
C ILE A 38 7.60 -8.33 -19.32
N ALA A 39 6.62 -7.42 -19.40
CA ALA A 39 6.03 -6.82 -18.22
C ALA A 39 5.28 -7.89 -17.39
N PRO A 40 5.43 -7.90 -16.05
CA PRO A 40 4.68 -8.84 -15.21
C PRO A 40 3.19 -8.48 -15.20
N ASP A 41 2.31 -9.49 -15.24
CA ASP A 41 0.89 -9.31 -14.93
C ASP A 41 0.73 -9.12 -13.42
N LEU A 42 0.49 -7.88 -12.99
CA LEU A 42 0.35 -7.53 -11.58
C LEU A 42 -0.83 -8.23 -10.89
N ASN A 43 -1.84 -8.69 -11.65
CA ASN A 43 -2.96 -9.44 -11.09
C ASN A 43 -2.57 -10.87 -10.69
N GLN A 44 -1.52 -11.42 -11.29
CA GLN A 44 -1.04 -12.78 -11.03
C GLN A 44 -0.02 -12.86 -9.89
N VAL A 45 0.33 -11.72 -9.28
CA VAL A 45 1.37 -11.68 -8.25
C VAL A 45 0.80 -12.07 -6.88
N LYS A 46 0.62 -13.38 -6.67
CA LYS A 46 0.06 -13.99 -5.47
C LYS A 46 1.07 -14.93 -4.79
N PRO A 47 1.03 -15.11 -3.46
CA PRO A 47 0.09 -14.50 -2.51
C PRO A 47 0.29 -12.99 -2.33
N SER A 48 -0.79 -12.26 -2.11
CA SER A 48 -0.81 -10.79 -1.97
C SER A 48 -1.61 -10.32 -0.77
N VAL A 49 -1.18 -9.23 -0.15
CA VAL A 49 -1.92 -8.56 0.94
C VAL A 49 -2.36 -7.16 0.50
N VAL A 50 -3.56 -6.74 0.90
CA VAL A 50 -4.03 -5.36 0.73
C VAL A 50 -4.32 -4.75 2.09
N ILE A 51 -3.73 -3.60 2.38
CA ILE A 51 -3.99 -2.83 3.60
C ILE A 51 -4.80 -1.59 3.21
N GLU A 52 -6.10 -1.63 3.45
CA GLU A 52 -6.98 -0.45 3.32
C GLU A 52 -6.90 0.39 4.59
N PHE A 53 -6.74 1.71 4.46
CA PHE A 53 -6.77 2.59 5.62
C PHE A 53 -7.38 3.96 5.32
N CYS A 54 -7.95 4.58 6.34
CA CYS A 54 -8.40 5.96 6.30
C CYS A 54 -7.21 6.92 6.22
N ASP A 55 -7.07 7.63 5.10
CA ASP A 55 -5.99 8.58 4.87
C ASP A 55 -6.12 9.82 5.77
N ARG A 56 -7.35 10.34 5.93
CA ARG A 56 -7.67 11.45 6.83
C ARG A 56 -7.36 11.19 8.30
N CYS A 57 -7.23 9.92 8.68
CA CYS A 57 -6.98 9.49 10.05
C CYS A 57 -5.47 9.45 10.38
N ARG A 58 -4.59 9.81 9.44
CA ARG A 58 -3.12 9.75 9.57
C ARG A 58 -2.60 8.35 9.93
N TRP A 59 -3.20 7.32 9.35
CA TRP A 59 -2.80 5.92 9.60
C TRP A 59 -1.81 5.35 8.59
N ALA A 60 -1.39 6.12 7.58
CA ALA A 60 -0.37 5.70 6.62
C ALA A 60 0.92 5.18 7.31
N PRO A 61 1.50 5.84 8.34
CA PRO A 61 2.70 5.33 9.00
C PRO A 61 2.50 3.95 9.65
N ARG A 62 1.31 3.69 10.21
CA ARG A 62 0.98 2.37 10.77
C ARG A 62 0.83 1.32 9.68
N ALA A 63 0.19 1.66 8.56
CA ALA A 63 0.04 0.76 7.42
C ALA A 63 1.39 0.38 6.82
N THR A 64 2.29 1.36 6.64
CA THR A 64 3.66 1.14 6.17
C THR A 64 4.48 0.28 7.15
N TRP A 65 4.40 0.54 8.46
CA TRP A 65 5.10 -0.29 9.43
C TRP A 65 4.62 -1.75 9.41
N ILE A 66 3.30 -1.97 9.34
CA ILE A 66 2.75 -3.33 9.21
C ILE A 66 3.23 -3.98 7.90
N GLN A 67 3.24 -3.26 6.78
CA GLN A 67 3.78 -3.76 5.52
C GLN A 67 5.24 -4.23 5.67
N THR A 68 6.11 -3.43 6.29
CA THR A 68 7.51 -3.82 6.54
C THR A 68 7.59 -5.08 7.39
N GLU A 69 6.83 -5.15 8.48
CA GLU A 69 6.81 -6.30 9.38
C GLU A 69 6.33 -7.60 8.69
N LEU A 70 5.36 -7.48 7.77
CA LEU A 70 4.87 -8.61 6.99
C LEU A 70 5.92 -9.10 6.00
N PHE A 71 6.60 -8.21 5.28
CA PHE A 71 7.69 -8.62 4.38
C PHE A 71 8.86 -9.28 5.10
N LEU A 72 9.19 -8.81 6.31
CA LEU A 72 10.22 -9.44 7.14
C LEU A 72 9.81 -10.83 7.64
N THR A 73 8.51 -11.05 7.86
CA THR A 73 7.99 -12.32 8.38
C THR A 73 7.75 -13.34 7.27
N PHE A 74 7.30 -12.88 6.10
CA PHE A 74 6.92 -13.70 4.95
C PHE A 74 7.79 -13.34 3.75
N PRO A 75 9.05 -13.81 3.71
CA PRO A 75 9.93 -13.54 2.58
C PRO A 75 9.43 -14.22 1.31
N THR A 76 9.86 -13.73 0.15
CA THR A 76 9.63 -14.38 -1.15
C THR A 76 10.10 -15.84 -1.11
N PRO A 77 9.33 -16.81 -1.62
CA PRO A 77 8.11 -16.63 -2.44
C PRO A 77 6.79 -16.61 -1.66
N LEU A 78 6.80 -16.65 -0.32
CA LEU A 78 5.58 -16.82 0.49
C LEU A 78 4.59 -15.67 0.39
N LEU A 79 5.08 -14.44 0.45
CA LEU A 79 4.30 -13.24 0.20
C LEU A 79 5.00 -12.44 -0.88
N ARG A 80 4.28 -12.18 -1.97
CA ARG A 80 4.84 -11.56 -3.16
C ARG A 80 4.63 -10.06 -3.19
N THR A 81 3.47 -9.60 -2.74
CA THR A 81 3.08 -8.19 -2.80
C THR A 81 2.29 -7.76 -1.56
N ILE A 82 2.45 -6.49 -1.21
CA ILE A 82 1.62 -5.83 -0.21
C ILE A 82 1.22 -4.46 -0.78
N THR A 83 -0.07 -4.26 -1.00
CA THR A 83 -0.63 -3.02 -1.54
C THR A 83 -1.17 -2.16 -0.41
N LEU A 84 -0.78 -0.88 -0.38
CA LEU A 84 -1.35 0.12 0.52
C LEU A 84 -2.47 0.87 -0.23
N MET A 85 -3.68 0.83 0.30
CA MET A 85 -4.87 1.44 -0.31
C MET A 85 -5.42 2.56 0.60
N PRO A 86 -5.00 3.82 0.38
CA PRO A 86 -5.56 4.96 1.11
C PRO A 86 -7.00 5.24 0.65
N GLY A 87 -7.92 5.35 1.61
CA GLY A 87 -9.30 5.80 1.41
C GLY A 87 -9.51 7.20 1.99
N ASN A 88 -10.09 8.10 1.20
CA ASN A 88 -10.32 9.50 1.60
C ASN A 88 -11.82 9.87 1.72
N THR A 89 -12.72 8.99 1.29
CA THR A 89 -14.17 9.28 1.31
C THR A 89 -14.77 9.20 2.73
N PRO A 90 -15.97 9.78 2.97
CA PRO A 90 -16.69 9.59 4.24
C PRO A 90 -16.95 8.12 4.60
N GLU A 91 -17.27 7.28 3.62
CA GLU A 91 -17.59 5.85 3.78
C GLU A 91 -16.36 5.00 4.16
N THR A 92 -15.17 5.48 3.79
CA THR A 92 -13.88 4.90 4.17
C THR A 92 -13.32 5.49 5.47
N GLY A 93 -14.07 6.40 6.10
CA GLY A 93 -13.74 7.01 7.39
C GLY A 93 -13.51 5.97 8.49
N GLY A 94 -12.36 6.08 9.16
CA GLY A 94 -11.96 5.18 10.24
C GLY A 94 -11.77 3.72 9.83
N ARG A 95 -11.68 3.42 8.52
CA ARG A 95 -11.42 2.07 8.01
C ARG A 95 -9.95 1.71 8.24
N PHE A 96 -9.74 0.48 8.69
CA PHE A 96 -8.43 -0.18 8.65
C PHE A 96 -8.68 -1.67 8.44
N ARG A 97 -8.42 -2.18 7.24
CA ARG A 97 -8.67 -3.57 6.87
C ARG A 97 -7.42 -4.19 6.25
N VAL A 98 -7.22 -5.47 6.53
CA VAL A 98 -6.15 -6.28 5.93
C VAL A 98 -6.79 -7.45 5.21
N TRP A 99 -6.62 -7.49 3.91
CA TRP A 99 -7.09 -8.55 3.02
C TRP A 99 -5.92 -9.39 2.54
N VAL A 100 -6.18 -10.68 2.26
CA VAL A 100 -5.19 -11.64 1.79
C VAL A 100 -5.79 -12.40 0.62
N ASP A 101 -5.07 -12.45 -0.50
CA ASP A 101 -5.36 -13.34 -1.61
C ASP A 101 -4.21 -14.33 -1.76
N ASN A 102 -4.51 -15.61 -1.58
CA ASN A 102 -3.52 -16.69 -1.66
C ASN A 102 -3.38 -17.28 -3.08
N GLY A 103 -4.16 -16.79 -4.06
CA GLY A 103 -4.14 -17.29 -5.44
C GLY A 103 -4.81 -18.66 -5.62
N ASP A 104 -5.58 -19.13 -4.64
CA ASP A 104 -6.29 -20.42 -4.67
C ASP A 104 -7.65 -20.37 -5.40
N GLY A 105 -7.99 -19.22 -5.99
CA GLY A 105 -9.24 -19.01 -6.72
C GLY A 105 -10.46 -18.71 -5.84
N LYS A 106 -10.30 -18.63 -4.51
CA LYS A 106 -11.42 -18.30 -3.58
C LYS A 106 -11.63 -16.79 -3.39
N GLY A 107 -10.75 -15.96 -3.97
CA GLY A 107 -10.76 -14.51 -3.84
C GLY A 107 -10.19 -14.00 -2.53
N ASP A 108 -10.41 -12.72 -2.27
CA ASP A 108 -9.82 -12.00 -1.13
C ASP A 108 -10.46 -12.43 0.21
N GLN A 109 -9.61 -12.79 1.17
CA GLN A 109 -10.00 -13.18 2.52
C GLN A 109 -9.65 -12.07 3.52
N LEU A 110 -10.59 -11.74 4.41
CA LEU A 110 -10.40 -10.71 5.43
C LEU A 110 -9.58 -11.26 6.60
N ALA A 111 -8.34 -10.80 6.76
CA ALA A 111 -7.52 -11.13 7.92
C ALA A 111 -7.84 -10.24 9.14
N TRP A 112 -8.17 -8.97 8.93
CA TRP A 112 -8.49 -8.03 10.00
C TRP A 112 -9.42 -6.91 9.54
N ASP A 113 -10.39 -6.52 10.37
CA ASP A 113 -11.13 -5.26 10.24
C ASP A 113 -11.19 -4.56 11.60
N ARG A 114 -10.66 -3.34 11.68
CA ARG A 114 -10.68 -2.53 12.90
C ARG A 114 -12.08 -2.39 13.50
N LYS A 115 -13.12 -2.27 12.68
CA LYS A 115 -14.49 -2.06 13.17
C LYS A 115 -15.05 -3.31 13.85
N THR A 116 -14.75 -4.49 13.33
CA THR A 116 -15.26 -5.76 13.88
C THR A 116 -14.41 -6.26 15.03
N GLU A 117 -13.09 -6.03 14.97
CA GLU A 117 -12.14 -6.48 15.98
C GLU A 117 -11.93 -5.46 17.12
N GLY A 118 -12.61 -4.30 17.05
CA GLY A 118 -12.57 -3.28 18.10
C GLY A 118 -11.25 -2.51 18.23
N GLY A 119 -10.35 -2.59 17.24
CA GLY A 119 -9.04 -1.96 17.35
C GLY A 119 -8.08 -2.25 16.21
N PHE A 120 -6.84 -1.78 16.37
CA PHE A 120 -5.77 -2.15 15.46
C PHE A 120 -5.28 -3.57 15.75
N PRO A 121 -4.79 -4.29 14.73
CA PRO A 121 -4.24 -5.61 14.94
C PRO A 121 -3.04 -5.56 15.89
N GLU A 122 -3.03 -6.47 16.87
CA GLU A 122 -1.76 -6.86 17.46
C GLU A 122 -0.97 -7.62 16.39
N LEU A 123 0.29 -7.22 16.19
CA LEU A 123 1.08 -7.71 15.06
C LEU A 123 1.23 -9.24 15.06
N LYS A 124 1.36 -9.84 16.24
CA LYS A 124 1.42 -11.29 16.43
C LYS A 124 0.18 -11.99 15.87
N VAL A 125 -1.00 -11.53 16.28
CA VAL A 125 -2.29 -12.11 15.86
C VAL A 125 -2.48 -11.93 14.35
N LEU A 126 -2.11 -10.77 13.80
CA LEU A 126 -2.20 -10.54 12.36
C LEU A 126 -1.30 -11.48 11.57
N LYS A 127 -0.03 -11.66 11.98
CA LYS A 127 0.91 -12.59 11.36
C LYS A 127 0.35 -14.03 11.39
N GLN A 128 -0.20 -14.47 12.51
CA GLN A 128 -0.85 -15.78 12.62
C GLN A 128 -2.03 -15.93 11.65
N ARG A 129 -2.94 -14.95 11.60
CA ARG A 129 -4.12 -15.00 10.70
C ARG A 129 -3.70 -15.05 9.23
N ILE A 130 -2.72 -14.23 8.82
CA ILE A 130 -2.19 -14.24 7.46
C ILE A 130 -1.52 -15.59 7.16
N ARG A 131 -0.69 -16.11 8.06
CA ARG A 131 -0.06 -17.44 7.93
C ARG A 131 -1.09 -18.55 7.73
N ASN A 132 -2.17 -18.53 8.52
CA ASN A 132 -3.25 -19.52 8.37
C ASN A 132 -3.94 -19.46 7.00
N ILE A 133 -3.88 -18.33 6.30
CA ILE A 133 -4.42 -18.18 4.95
C ILE A 133 -3.41 -18.61 3.89
N ILE A 134 -2.13 -18.19 4.02
CA ILE A 134 -1.11 -18.42 2.98
C ILE A 134 -0.44 -19.80 3.07
N GLN A 135 -0.10 -20.23 4.28
CA GLN A 135 0.64 -21.46 4.54
C GLN A 135 0.40 -21.93 5.99
N PRO A 136 -0.69 -22.68 6.24
CA PRO A 136 -1.10 -23.10 7.59
C PRO A 136 -0.01 -23.86 8.36
N ASP A 137 0.79 -24.66 7.65
CA ASP A 137 1.80 -25.55 8.22
C ASP A 137 3.12 -24.83 8.58
N LEU A 138 3.25 -23.54 8.27
CA LEU A 138 4.44 -22.76 8.58
C LEU A 138 4.46 -22.34 10.06
N GLY A 139 5.48 -22.78 10.81
CA GLY A 139 5.72 -22.31 12.16
C GLY A 139 6.31 -20.89 12.20
N LEU A 140 5.70 -19.98 12.94
CA LEU A 140 6.14 -18.58 13.10
C LEU A 140 6.99 -18.34 14.37
N GLY A 141 7.55 -19.40 14.97
CA GLY A 141 8.35 -19.31 16.18
C GLY A 141 7.62 -18.63 17.34
N HIS A 142 8.17 -17.53 17.87
CA HIS A 142 7.57 -16.76 18.97
C HIS A 142 6.15 -16.25 18.69
N SER A 143 5.77 -16.11 17.41
CA SER A 143 4.41 -15.73 17.07
C SER A 143 3.42 -16.85 17.30
N ASP A 144 3.82 -18.13 17.33
CA ASP A 144 2.91 -19.27 17.56
C ASP A 144 2.89 -19.75 19.02
N VAL A 145 3.83 -19.30 19.85
CA VAL A 145 3.83 -19.65 21.27
C VAL A 145 2.73 -18.87 21.97
N HIS A 146 1.69 -19.55 22.46
CA HIS A 146 0.70 -18.93 23.33
C HIS A 146 1.39 -18.42 24.59
N GLY A 147 1.34 -17.11 24.81
CA GLY A 147 1.67 -16.54 26.11
C GLY A 147 0.73 -17.18 27.12
N LYS A 148 1.29 -17.83 28.14
CA LYS A 148 0.55 -18.34 29.29
C LYS A 148 -0.30 -17.18 29.81
N GLN A 149 -1.63 -17.26 29.70
CA GLN A 149 -2.50 -16.28 30.35
C GLN A 149 -2.28 -16.44 31.85
N GLU A 150 -1.68 -15.44 32.49
CA GLU A 150 -1.64 -15.34 33.94
C GLU A 150 -3.09 -15.18 34.42
N THR A 151 -3.62 -16.27 34.97
CA THR A 151 -4.83 -16.22 35.78
C THR A 151 -4.48 -15.46 37.06
N LYS A 152 -5.07 -14.28 37.24
CA LYS A 152 -5.07 -13.56 38.52
C LYS A 152 -6.46 -13.57 39.10
#